data_AF-A0A934MBD9-F1
#
_entry.id   AF-A0A934MBD9-F1
#
_cell.length_a   1.000
_cell.length_b   1.000
_cell.length_c   1.000
_cell.angle_alpha   90.00
_cell.angle_beta   90.00
_cell.angle_gamma   90.00
#
_symmetry.space_group_name_H-M   'P 1'
#
loop_
_entity.id
_entity.type
_entity.pdbx_description
1 polymer ?
#
loop_
_entity_poly.entity_id
_entity_poly.type
_entity_poly.pdbx_seq_one_letter_code
_entity_poly.pdbx_strand_id
1 'polypeptide(L)'
;MTTTRPETPDSSDERSGGNRDRAQRQRDRAAEISAAPYVVAAIQSTGIHPSTARLVAIDLVTYTSAGEEVDTYHAVLDPGTDPGPLHLHGLSPAEIDAGQRFDNILRSVTRLIDGRTLLVHNAPRVWGFIVSESRRAIRSNTNRTNRGRRARGRKRRPGHVPKPVAIIDTLATARRRSIRLDDTRIRGVARTLGLDAPTPVASVERADVRESEHTRTDTRLIAQFFFDAYGGPAALDEGSPFARLDPGNLHGDRFGLQRSHLRVDAADAERRFANPGPWQRGRPLTEGMEIVVSPEIAADPDEIIAAAVGANLNYSEKLTRATSLVVCNQTVELSGKAMHAARKGIPLISDSAFLEIVAGDIVPGTRG
;
A
#
# COMPACT_ATOMS: atom_id res chain seq x y z
N MET A 1 -35.74 -62.06 29.18
CA MET A 1 -35.57 -60.59 29.10
C MET A 1 -34.18 -60.34 28.53
N THR A 2 -34.10 -60.05 27.24
CA THR A 2 -32.85 -59.84 26.51
C THR A 2 -32.69 -58.34 26.28
N THR A 3 -31.71 -57.72 26.92
CA THR A 3 -31.45 -56.28 26.87
C THR A 3 -30.44 -55.98 25.76
N THR A 4 -30.89 -55.32 24.69
CA THR A 4 -30.05 -54.86 23.58
C THR A 4 -29.31 -53.57 23.99
N ARG A 5 -27.98 -53.54 23.80
CA ARG A 5 -27.13 -52.34 23.95
C ARG A 5 -27.27 -51.44 22.70
N PRO A 6 -27.26 -50.11 22.84
CA PRO A 6 -27.31 -49.21 21.70
C PRO A 6 -25.93 -49.11 21.02
N GLU A 7 -25.90 -49.19 19.70
CA GLU A 7 -24.71 -48.96 18.87
C GLU A 7 -24.32 -47.48 18.89
N THR A 8 -23.04 -47.21 19.13
CA THR A 8 -22.43 -45.88 18.97
C THR A 8 -22.22 -45.56 17.48
N PRO A 9 -22.49 -44.32 17.01
CA PRO A 9 -22.33 -43.96 15.61
C PRO A 9 -20.86 -44.08 15.17
N ASP A 10 -20.65 -44.54 13.94
CA ASP A 10 -19.33 -44.71 13.34
C ASP A 10 -18.67 -43.35 13.07
N SER A 11 -17.53 -43.10 13.74
CA SER A 11 -16.72 -41.88 13.63
C SER A 11 -16.15 -41.61 12.23
N SER A 12 -16.23 -42.58 11.32
CA SER A 12 -15.75 -42.50 9.94
C SER A 12 -16.65 -41.61 9.06
N ASP A 13 -17.97 -41.68 9.24
CA ASP A 13 -18.96 -40.92 8.47
C ASP A 13 -18.98 -39.43 8.84
N GLU A 14 -18.79 -39.10 10.13
CA GLU A 14 -18.70 -37.71 10.59
C GLU A 14 -17.45 -36.99 10.06
N ARG A 15 -16.32 -37.71 9.95
CA ARG A 15 -15.08 -37.17 9.37
C ARG A 15 -15.19 -36.99 7.85
N SER A 16 -15.89 -37.90 7.17
CA SER A 16 -16.18 -37.83 5.73
C SER A 16 -17.08 -36.63 5.39
N GLY A 17 -18.16 -36.42 6.16
CA GLY A 17 -19.06 -35.27 6.02
C GLY A 17 -18.36 -33.93 6.24
N GLY A 18 -17.56 -33.80 7.30
CA GLY A 18 -16.82 -32.57 7.59
C GLY A 18 -15.78 -32.19 6.52
N ASN A 19 -15.21 -33.19 5.82
CA ASN A 19 -14.26 -32.96 4.74
C ASN A 19 -14.96 -32.53 3.44
N ARG A 20 -16.12 -33.11 3.11
CA ARG A 20 -16.96 -32.70 1.96
C ARG A 20 -17.43 -31.26 2.09
N ASP A 21 -17.90 -30.88 3.28
CA ASP A 21 -18.31 -29.50 3.59
C ASP A 21 -17.17 -28.50 3.46
N ARG A 22 -15.96 -28.89 3.87
CA ARG A 22 -14.76 -28.05 3.73
C ARG A 22 -14.39 -27.87 2.26
N ALA A 23 -14.40 -28.95 1.48
CA ALA A 23 -14.10 -28.90 0.05
C ALA A 23 -15.14 -28.05 -0.71
N GLN A 24 -16.42 -28.16 -0.36
CA GLN A 24 -17.46 -27.33 -0.95
C GLN A 24 -17.25 -25.85 -0.64
N ARG A 25 -17.03 -25.49 0.64
CA ARG A 25 -16.71 -24.10 1.02
C ARG A 25 -15.49 -23.54 0.31
N GLN A 26 -14.48 -24.37 0.04
CA GLN A 26 -13.29 -23.96 -0.71
C GLN A 26 -13.61 -23.72 -2.19
N ARG A 27 -14.44 -24.57 -2.81
CA ARG A 27 -14.92 -24.37 -4.19
C ARG A 27 -15.77 -23.11 -4.32
N ASP A 28 -16.72 -22.91 -3.41
CA ASP A 28 -17.58 -21.72 -3.40
C ASP A 28 -16.73 -20.45 -3.23
N ARG A 29 -15.72 -20.51 -2.35
CA ARG A 29 -14.79 -19.40 -2.15
C ARG A 29 -13.94 -19.12 -3.39
N ALA A 30 -13.46 -20.16 -4.08
CA ALA A 30 -12.70 -20.00 -5.31
C ALA A 30 -13.56 -19.41 -6.42
N ALA A 31 -14.83 -19.82 -6.54
CA ALA A 31 -15.79 -19.24 -7.47
C ALA A 31 -16.08 -17.77 -7.15
N GLU A 32 -16.26 -17.41 -5.87
CA GLU A 32 -16.45 -16.02 -5.42
C GLU A 32 -15.25 -15.13 -5.77
N ILE A 33 -14.03 -15.62 -5.59
CA ILE A 33 -12.80 -14.90 -5.97
C ILE A 33 -12.71 -14.80 -7.50
N SER A 34 -12.99 -15.88 -8.23
CA SER A 34 -12.91 -15.88 -9.70
C SER A 34 -13.95 -14.95 -10.34
N ALA A 35 -15.13 -14.81 -9.75
CA ALA A 35 -16.18 -13.91 -10.23
C ALA A 35 -15.83 -12.43 -9.98
N ALA A 36 -15.15 -12.13 -8.87
CA ALA A 36 -14.71 -10.79 -8.50
C ALA A 36 -13.22 -10.80 -8.12
N PRO A 37 -12.28 -10.88 -9.08
CA PRO A 37 -10.86 -11.09 -8.78
C PRO A 37 -10.13 -9.83 -8.30
N TYR A 38 -10.79 -8.67 -8.33
CA TYR A 38 -10.24 -7.40 -7.90
C TYR A 38 -10.92 -6.89 -6.64
N VAL A 39 -10.16 -6.19 -5.80
CA VAL A 39 -10.68 -5.46 -4.65
C VAL A 39 -9.99 -4.12 -4.57
N VAL A 40 -10.75 -3.06 -4.37
CA VAL A 40 -10.23 -1.71 -4.19
C VAL A 40 -10.31 -1.34 -2.73
N ALA A 41 -9.28 -0.70 -2.19
CA ALA A 41 -9.30 -0.18 -0.83
C ALA A 41 -8.97 1.32 -0.79
N ALA A 42 -9.83 2.09 -0.15
CA ALA A 42 -9.53 3.45 0.31
C ALA A 42 -9.63 3.51 1.84
N ILE A 43 -8.88 4.44 2.43
CA ILE A 43 -8.78 4.56 3.89
C ILE A 43 -8.79 6.01 4.34
N GLN A 44 -9.26 6.22 5.57
CA GLN A 44 -9.02 7.44 6.35
C GLN A 44 -8.17 7.09 7.57
N SER A 45 -7.30 8.01 7.98
CA SER A 45 -6.31 7.76 9.05
C SER A 45 -5.99 9.03 9.83
N THR A 46 -5.60 8.88 11.10
CA THR A 46 -5.27 9.99 12.03
C THR A 46 -3.97 10.73 11.68
N GLY A 47 -3.20 10.24 10.72
CA GLY A 47 -1.88 10.78 10.37
C GLY A 47 -1.26 10.03 9.21
N ILE A 48 0.02 10.29 8.90
CA ILE A 48 0.63 9.80 7.66
C ILE A 48 1.48 8.53 7.74
N HIS A 49 1.83 8.10 8.94
CA HIS A 49 2.73 6.96 9.17
C HIS A 49 1.99 5.81 9.86
N PRO A 50 1.91 4.61 9.26
CA PRO A 50 1.28 3.44 9.89
C PRO A 50 1.89 2.97 11.22
N SER A 51 3.14 3.33 11.52
CA SER A 51 3.78 2.97 12.79
C SER A 51 3.27 3.79 13.98
N THR A 52 2.87 5.05 13.76
CA THR A 52 2.46 5.97 14.82
C THR A 52 1.01 6.42 14.74
N ALA A 53 0.40 6.42 13.56
CA ALA A 53 -1.00 6.81 13.35
C ALA A 53 -1.93 5.60 13.32
N ARG A 54 -3.25 5.85 13.27
CA ARG A 54 -4.29 4.83 13.31
C ARG A 54 -5.25 4.98 12.12
N LEU A 55 -5.81 3.86 11.70
CA LEU A 55 -6.89 3.81 10.73
C LEU A 55 -8.22 4.21 11.41
N VAL A 56 -9.00 5.09 10.79
CA VAL A 56 -10.31 5.54 11.30
C VAL A 56 -11.47 5.24 10.36
N ALA A 57 -11.20 4.97 9.08
CA ALA A 57 -12.18 4.37 8.19
C ALA A 57 -11.49 3.51 7.13
N ILE A 58 -12.22 2.51 6.64
CA ILE A 58 -11.83 1.70 5.50
C ILE A 58 -13.06 1.39 4.64
N ASP A 59 -12.88 1.56 3.34
CA ASP A 59 -13.84 1.19 2.32
C ASP A 59 -13.22 0.15 1.40
N LEU A 60 -13.96 -0.93 1.17
CA LEU A 60 -13.57 -2.04 0.30
C LEU A 60 -14.69 -2.28 -0.71
N VAL A 61 -14.31 -2.41 -1.98
CA VAL A 61 -15.24 -2.77 -3.05
C VAL A 61 -14.62 -3.86 -3.90
N THR A 62 -15.35 -4.94 -4.15
CA THR A 62 -14.90 -6.01 -5.05
C THR A 62 -15.44 -5.80 -6.45
N TYR A 63 -14.64 -6.15 -7.45
CA TYR A 63 -14.96 -5.93 -8.85
C TYR A 63 -14.72 -7.19 -9.69
N THR A 64 -15.57 -7.38 -10.69
CA THR A 64 -15.35 -8.34 -11.78
C THR A 64 -14.17 -7.93 -12.66
N SER A 65 -13.70 -8.81 -13.55
CA SER A 65 -12.68 -8.44 -14.55
C SER A 65 -13.17 -7.39 -15.56
N ALA A 66 -14.48 -7.20 -15.68
CA ALA A 66 -15.07 -6.16 -16.53
C ALA A 66 -15.21 -4.81 -15.80
N GLY A 67 -14.80 -4.70 -14.53
CA GLY A 67 -14.94 -3.47 -13.75
C GLY A 67 -16.32 -3.26 -13.12
N GLU A 68 -17.16 -4.30 -13.08
CA GLU A 68 -18.47 -4.22 -12.43
C GLU A 68 -18.35 -4.42 -10.91
N GLU A 69 -18.99 -3.56 -10.12
CA GLU A 69 -19.04 -3.62 -8.66
C GLU A 69 -19.87 -4.83 -8.19
N VAL A 70 -19.32 -5.68 -7.33
CA VAL A 70 -19.96 -6.92 -6.85
C VAL A 70 -20.38 -6.87 -5.39
N ASP A 71 -19.48 -6.43 -4.51
CA ASP A 71 -19.74 -6.32 -3.07
C ASP A 71 -19.05 -5.09 -2.50
N THR A 72 -19.68 -4.48 -1.51
CA THR A 72 -19.21 -3.26 -0.86
C THR A 72 -19.16 -3.44 0.65
N TYR A 73 -18.10 -2.95 1.26
CA TYR A 73 -17.94 -2.95 2.70
C TYR A 73 -17.34 -1.63 3.16
N HIS A 74 -17.92 -1.04 4.19
CA HIS A 74 -17.44 0.19 4.79
C HIS A 74 -17.46 0.04 6.31
N ALA A 75 -16.43 0.57 6.98
CA ALA A 75 -16.40 0.61 8.43
C ALA A 75 -15.68 1.86 8.93
N VAL A 76 -16.36 2.61 9.80
CA VAL A 76 -15.75 3.58 10.71
C VAL A 76 -15.14 2.84 11.89
N LEU A 77 -13.96 3.29 12.33
CA LEU A 77 -13.14 2.61 13.30
C LEU A 77 -12.83 3.49 14.50
N ASP A 78 -12.99 2.90 15.69
CA ASP A 78 -12.48 3.46 16.94
C ASP A 78 -10.97 3.13 17.05
N PRO A 79 -10.07 4.11 16.93
CA PRO A 79 -8.66 3.89 17.09
C PRO A 79 -8.28 3.65 18.57
N GLY A 80 -9.13 3.96 19.54
CA GLY A 80 -8.85 3.85 20.98
C GLY A 80 -7.79 4.85 21.46
N THR A 81 -7.63 5.94 20.73
CA THR A 81 -6.75 7.10 21.00
C THR A 81 -7.41 8.32 20.37
N ASP A 82 -6.91 9.51 20.67
CA ASP A 82 -7.33 10.74 19.98
C ASP A 82 -7.19 10.56 18.44
N PRO A 83 -8.30 10.67 17.67
CA PRO A 83 -8.27 10.55 16.21
C PRO A 83 -7.62 11.76 15.52
N GLY A 84 -7.36 12.84 16.28
CA GLY A 84 -6.85 14.09 15.74
C GLY A 84 -7.97 14.96 15.16
N PRO A 85 -7.61 16.03 14.42
CA PRO A 85 -8.58 17.01 13.99
C PRO A 85 -9.50 16.50 12.88
N LEU A 86 -10.80 16.82 13.00
CA LEU A 86 -11.91 16.43 12.11
C LEU A 86 -11.54 16.54 10.62
N HIS A 87 -10.93 17.66 10.20
CA HIS A 87 -10.64 17.93 8.79
C HIS A 87 -9.66 16.95 8.13
N LEU A 88 -8.98 16.09 8.90
CA LEU A 88 -8.10 15.06 8.36
C LEU A 88 -8.86 13.84 7.82
N HIS A 89 -10.03 13.54 8.38
CA HIS A 89 -10.75 12.29 8.11
C HIS A 89 -12.28 12.45 7.99
N GLY A 90 -12.85 13.59 8.33
CA GLY A 90 -14.27 13.90 8.15
C GLY A 90 -15.22 13.22 9.14
N LEU A 91 -14.73 12.71 10.27
CA LEU A 91 -15.55 11.99 11.26
C LEU A 91 -15.61 12.75 12.57
N SER A 92 -16.81 12.99 13.08
CA SER A 92 -17.02 13.57 14.40
C SER A 92 -16.51 12.65 15.51
N PRO A 93 -16.17 13.18 16.70
CA PRO A 93 -15.80 12.36 17.85
C PRO A 93 -16.85 11.28 18.18
N ALA A 94 -18.14 11.61 18.05
CA ALA A 94 -19.23 10.67 18.31
C ALA A 94 -19.28 9.50 17.30
N GLU A 95 -18.99 9.76 16.02
CA GLU A 95 -18.89 8.70 15.01
C GLU A 95 -17.68 7.80 15.24
N ILE A 96 -16.55 8.36 15.66
CA ILE A 96 -15.36 7.60 16.03
C ILE A 96 -15.63 6.72 17.25
N ASP A 97 -16.24 7.27 18.30
CA ASP A 97 -16.58 6.55 19.53
C ASP A 97 -17.59 5.41 19.27
N ALA A 98 -18.50 5.61 18.32
CA ALA A 98 -19.43 4.58 17.86
C ALA A 98 -18.80 3.57 16.87
N GLY A 99 -17.57 3.84 16.42
CA GLY A 99 -16.84 3.03 15.45
C GLY A 99 -16.47 1.64 15.95
N GLN A 100 -16.15 0.74 15.01
CA GLN A 100 -15.73 -0.61 15.35
C GLN A 100 -14.23 -0.66 15.66
N ARG A 101 -13.84 -1.55 16.58
CA ARG A 101 -12.42 -1.89 16.75
C ARG A 101 -11.95 -2.73 15.56
N PHE A 102 -10.72 -2.52 15.10
CA PHE A 102 -10.19 -3.25 13.93
C PHE A 102 -10.19 -4.78 14.10
N ASP A 103 -10.05 -5.30 15.34
CA ASP A 103 -10.12 -6.74 15.61
C ASP A 103 -11.51 -7.35 15.35
N ASN A 104 -12.57 -6.55 15.36
CA ASN A 104 -13.92 -6.99 15.00
C ASN A 104 -14.09 -7.15 13.49
N ILE A 105 -13.45 -6.28 12.69
CA ILE A 105 -13.60 -6.27 11.23
C ILE A 105 -12.55 -7.07 10.49
N LEU A 106 -11.45 -7.46 11.15
CA LEU A 106 -10.30 -8.13 10.52
C LEU A 106 -10.71 -9.33 9.65
N ARG A 107 -11.66 -10.16 10.10
CA ARG A 107 -12.12 -11.31 9.30
C ARG A 107 -12.82 -10.90 8.00
N SER A 108 -13.59 -9.83 8.02
CA SER A 108 -14.26 -9.30 6.82
C SER A 108 -13.24 -8.72 5.86
N VAL A 109 -12.27 -7.94 6.37
CA VAL A 109 -11.17 -7.39 5.56
C VAL A 109 -10.34 -8.50 4.92
N THR A 110 -9.94 -9.51 5.70
CA THR A 110 -9.26 -10.70 5.19
C THR A 110 -10.08 -11.41 4.11
N ARG A 111 -11.37 -11.65 4.33
CA ARG A 111 -12.25 -12.29 3.35
C ARG A 111 -12.37 -11.48 2.06
N LEU A 112 -12.41 -10.16 2.13
CA LEU A 112 -12.54 -9.35 0.92
C LEU A 112 -11.23 -9.29 0.14
N ILE A 113 -10.07 -9.32 0.81
CA ILE A 113 -8.77 -9.14 0.15
C ILE A 113 -8.09 -10.46 -0.27
N ASP A 114 -8.24 -11.52 0.52
CA ASP A 114 -7.53 -12.78 0.26
C ASP A 114 -7.83 -13.38 -1.11
N GLY A 115 -6.77 -13.65 -1.87
CA GLY A 115 -6.85 -14.27 -3.20
C GLY A 115 -7.20 -13.30 -4.34
N ARG A 116 -7.41 -12.01 -4.05
CA ARG A 116 -7.72 -10.98 -5.04
C ARG A 116 -6.52 -10.09 -5.33
N THR A 117 -6.54 -9.41 -6.47
CA THR A 117 -5.63 -8.31 -6.76
C THR A 117 -6.14 -7.06 -6.05
N LEU A 118 -5.33 -6.51 -5.15
CA LEU A 118 -5.67 -5.32 -4.38
C LEU A 118 -5.27 -4.06 -5.15
N LEU A 119 -6.24 -3.21 -5.47
CA LEU A 119 -6.02 -1.91 -6.08
C LEU A 119 -6.06 -0.83 -5.01
N VAL A 120 -5.04 0.02 -4.96
CA VAL A 120 -4.93 1.11 -3.99
C VAL A 120 -4.28 2.33 -4.64
N HIS A 121 -4.42 3.49 -4.00
CA HIS A 121 -3.71 4.71 -4.37
C HIS A 121 -2.66 5.03 -3.32
N ASN A 122 -1.37 5.03 -3.68
CA ASN A 122 -0.24 5.11 -2.74
C ASN A 122 -0.17 3.86 -1.84
N ALA A 123 0.20 2.74 -2.45
CA ALA A 123 0.28 1.43 -1.83
C ALA A 123 1.15 1.40 -0.56
N PRO A 124 2.35 2.03 -0.51
CA PRO A 124 3.16 2.02 0.70
C PRO A 124 2.40 2.50 1.95
N ARG A 125 1.53 3.49 1.78
CA ARG A 125 0.68 4.02 2.84
C ARG A 125 -0.50 3.11 3.12
N VAL A 126 -1.36 2.86 2.12
CA VAL A 126 -2.65 2.16 2.32
C VAL A 126 -2.41 0.74 2.80
N TRP A 127 -1.51 0.01 2.13
CA TRP A 127 -1.14 -1.34 2.54
C TRP A 127 -0.44 -1.35 3.90
N GLY A 128 0.38 -0.34 4.20
CA GLY A 128 1.02 -0.17 5.51
C GLY A 128 0.02 -0.05 6.66
N PHE A 129 -1.05 0.72 6.50
CA PHE A 129 -2.11 0.79 7.51
C PHE A 129 -2.84 -0.54 7.68
N ILE A 130 -3.24 -1.20 6.59
CA ILE A 130 -3.92 -2.50 6.64
C ILE A 130 -3.05 -3.54 7.36
N VAL A 131 -1.75 -3.61 7.03
CA VAL A 131 -0.78 -4.52 7.67
C VAL A 131 -0.58 -4.17 9.15
N SER A 132 -0.38 -2.90 9.48
CA SER A 132 -0.13 -2.42 10.85
C SER A 132 -1.32 -2.70 11.77
N GLU A 133 -2.54 -2.36 11.34
CA GLU A 133 -3.77 -2.61 12.11
C GLU A 133 -4.08 -4.10 12.23
N SER A 134 -3.85 -4.90 11.17
CA SER A 134 -4.00 -6.36 11.24
C SER A 134 -3.06 -6.97 12.29
N ARG A 135 -1.78 -6.56 12.28
CA ARG A 135 -0.80 -7.00 13.29
C ARG A 135 -1.19 -6.56 14.70
N ARG A 136 -1.71 -5.33 14.88
CA ARG A 136 -2.22 -4.84 16.17
C ARG A 136 -3.41 -5.66 16.66
N ALA A 137 -4.37 -5.94 15.79
CA ALA A 137 -5.55 -6.74 16.11
C ALA A 137 -5.19 -8.18 16.52
N ILE A 138 -4.27 -8.83 15.79
CA ILE A 138 -3.76 -10.17 16.11
C ILE A 138 -3.08 -10.18 17.49
N ARG A 139 -2.22 -9.20 17.77
CA ARG A 139 -1.56 -9.06 19.09
C ARG A 139 -2.57 -8.82 20.22
N SER A 140 -3.53 -7.92 20.00
CA SER A 140 -4.59 -7.61 20.97
C SER A 140 -5.40 -8.87 21.34
N ASN A 141 -5.82 -9.65 20.35
CA ASN A 141 -6.58 -10.87 20.58
C ASN A 141 -5.74 -11.93 21.33
N THR A 142 -4.46 -12.07 20.97
CA THR A 142 -3.52 -12.96 21.66
C THR A 142 -3.38 -12.57 23.14
N ASN A 143 -3.17 -11.29 23.44
CA ASN A 143 -3.06 -10.78 24.80
C ASN A 143 -4.34 -11.01 25.62
N ARG A 144 -5.52 -10.82 25.01
CA ARG A 144 -6.82 -11.10 25.65
C ARG A 144 -6.97 -12.60 25.99
N THR A 145 -6.57 -13.49 25.08
CA THR A 145 -6.61 -14.94 25.34
C THR A 145 -5.65 -15.39 26.44
N ASN A 146 -4.46 -14.76 26.55
CA ASN A 146 -3.49 -15.09 27.59
C ASN A 146 -3.94 -14.62 28.98
N ARG A 147 -4.59 -13.45 29.07
CA ARG A 147 -5.19 -12.94 30.32
C ARG A 147 -6.45 -13.70 30.73
N GLY A 148 -7.18 -14.26 29.76
CA GLY A 148 -8.47 -14.92 29.94
C GLY A 148 -8.43 -16.43 30.22
N ARG A 149 -7.34 -17.00 30.75
CA ARG A 149 -7.20 -18.46 31.05
C ARG A 149 -8.29 -19.07 31.96
N ARG A 150 -9.29 -18.30 32.42
CA ARG A 150 -10.45 -18.77 33.19
C ARG A 150 -11.82 -18.69 32.47
N ALA A 151 -11.93 -18.08 31.30
CA ALA A 151 -13.22 -17.94 30.61
C ALA A 151 -13.36 -18.98 29.47
N ARG A 152 -14.21 -20.01 29.67
CA ARG A 152 -14.59 -21.05 28.69
C ARG A 152 -15.49 -20.49 27.56
N GLY A 153 -15.02 -19.45 26.85
CA GLY A 153 -15.67 -18.93 25.65
C GLY A 153 -15.10 -19.55 24.37
N ARG A 154 -15.96 -19.81 23.37
CA ARG A 154 -15.57 -20.30 22.04
C ARG A 154 -14.51 -19.38 21.43
N LYS A 155 -13.25 -19.84 21.34
CA LYS A 155 -12.12 -19.08 20.78
C LYS A 155 -12.44 -18.67 19.33
N ARG A 156 -12.83 -17.41 19.12
CA ARG A 156 -12.91 -16.84 17.77
C ARG A 156 -11.48 -16.75 17.22
N ARG A 157 -11.13 -17.59 16.24
CA ARG A 157 -9.81 -17.53 15.57
C ARG A 157 -9.62 -16.14 14.96
N PRO A 158 -8.64 -15.34 15.40
CA PRO A 158 -8.41 -14.03 14.78
C PRO A 158 -8.21 -14.21 13.28
N GLY A 159 -8.60 -13.21 12.48
CA GLY A 159 -8.16 -13.18 11.09
C GLY A 159 -6.63 -13.07 11.00
N HIS A 160 -6.10 -13.04 9.78
CA HIS A 160 -4.67 -12.84 9.52
C HIS A 160 -4.44 -11.52 8.78
N VAL A 161 -3.19 -11.08 8.72
CA VAL A 161 -2.80 -9.99 7.80
C VAL A 161 -3.20 -10.42 6.39
N PRO A 162 -4.08 -9.68 5.68
CA PRO A 162 -4.64 -10.12 4.41
C PRO A 162 -3.59 -10.55 3.38
N LYS A 163 -3.96 -11.42 2.46
CA LYS A 163 -3.07 -12.03 1.47
C LYS A 163 -3.60 -11.81 0.05
N PRO A 164 -3.50 -10.58 -0.49
CA PRO A 164 -3.76 -10.37 -1.90
C PRO A 164 -2.75 -11.13 -2.76
N VAL A 165 -3.11 -11.48 -3.99
CA VAL A 165 -2.18 -12.14 -4.94
C VAL A 165 -1.21 -11.15 -5.60
N ALA A 166 -1.60 -9.88 -5.64
CA ALA A 166 -0.80 -8.75 -6.11
C ALA A 166 -1.39 -7.45 -5.58
N ILE A 167 -0.58 -6.39 -5.51
CA ILE A 167 -1.04 -5.03 -5.20
C ILE A 167 -0.74 -4.14 -6.40
N ILE A 168 -1.71 -3.34 -6.84
CA ILE A 168 -1.53 -2.33 -7.88
C ILE A 168 -1.65 -0.95 -7.25
N ASP A 169 -0.59 -0.16 -7.40
CA ASP A 169 -0.58 1.25 -6.98
C ASP A 169 -0.95 2.16 -8.16
N THR A 170 -2.14 2.73 -8.11
CA THR A 170 -2.64 3.64 -9.17
C THR A 170 -1.87 4.95 -9.26
N LEU A 171 -1.33 5.47 -8.14
CA LEU A 171 -0.52 6.71 -8.17
C LEU A 171 0.85 6.45 -8.81
N ALA A 172 1.49 5.35 -8.43
CA ALA A 172 2.76 4.97 -9.05
C ALA A 172 2.56 4.58 -10.52
N THR A 173 1.44 3.95 -10.87
CA THR A 173 1.07 3.67 -12.28
C THR A 173 0.96 4.96 -13.10
N ALA A 174 0.30 6.01 -12.57
CA ALA A 174 0.21 7.30 -13.26
C ALA A 174 1.60 7.89 -13.57
N ARG A 175 2.55 7.76 -12.62
CA ARG A 175 3.93 8.23 -12.76
C ARG A 175 4.72 7.42 -13.79
N ARG A 176 4.58 6.09 -13.80
CA ARG A 176 5.18 5.20 -14.82
C ARG A 176 4.68 5.51 -16.22
N ARG A 177 3.45 6.01 -16.34
CA ARG A 177 2.87 6.51 -17.59
C ARG A 177 3.28 7.95 -17.94
N SER A 178 4.20 8.55 -17.18
CA SER A 178 4.65 9.93 -17.34
C SER A 178 3.50 10.96 -17.31
N ILE A 179 2.42 10.65 -16.61
CA ILE A 179 1.30 11.58 -16.41
C ILE A 179 1.76 12.64 -15.42
N ARG A 180 1.71 13.91 -15.82
CA ARG A 180 2.03 15.05 -14.94
C ARG A 180 0.90 15.25 -13.93
N LEU A 181 1.22 15.21 -12.64
CA LEU A 181 0.25 15.33 -11.56
C LEU A 181 0.52 16.58 -10.74
N ASP A 182 -0.37 17.57 -10.83
CA ASP A 182 -0.30 18.78 -10.00
C ASP A 182 -0.83 18.52 -8.58
N ASP A 183 -1.76 17.57 -8.45
CA ASP A 183 -2.30 17.08 -7.18
C ASP A 183 -2.31 15.56 -7.17
N THR A 184 -1.55 14.98 -6.23
CA THR A 184 -1.36 13.53 -6.09
C THR A 184 -2.43 12.84 -5.25
N ARG A 185 -3.43 13.57 -4.77
CA ARG A 185 -4.60 12.99 -4.11
C ARG A 185 -5.52 12.39 -5.17
N ILE A 186 -6.28 11.36 -4.79
CA ILE A 186 -7.19 10.60 -5.68
C ILE A 186 -8.01 11.54 -6.57
N ARG A 187 -8.76 12.48 -5.98
CA ARG A 187 -9.59 13.43 -6.74
C ARG A 187 -8.79 14.39 -7.63
N GLY A 188 -7.56 14.72 -7.25
CA GLY A 188 -6.65 15.51 -8.09
C GLY A 188 -6.25 14.74 -9.34
N VAL A 189 -5.78 13.51 -9.15
CA VAL A 189 -5.43 12.59 -10.24
C VAL A 189 -6.64 12.31 -11.14
N ALA A 190 -7.83 12.10 -10.56
CA ALA A 190 -9.06 11.90 -11.33
C ALA A 190 -9.33 13.05 -12.31
N ARG A 191 -9.19 14.30 -11.84
CA ARG A 191 -9.36 15.48 -12.69
C ARG A 191 -8.28 15.58 -13.76
N THR A 192 -7.03 15.26 -13.44
CA THR A 192 -5.95 15.19 -14.43
C THR A 192 -6.25 14.16 -15.53
N LEU A 193 -6.91 13.06 -15.20
CA LEU A 193 -7.34 12.02 -16.15
C LEU A 193 -8.65 12.37 -16.88
N GLY A 194 -9.26 13.52 -16.60
CA GLY A 194 -10.53 13.95 -17.20
C GLY A 194 -11.76 13.22 -16.67
N LEU A 195 -11.66 12.54 -15.51
CA LEU A 195 -12.79 11.87 -14.87
C LEU A 195 -13.66 12.87 -14.12
N ASP A 196 -14.97 12.60 -14.08
CA ASP A 196 -15.91 13.38 -13.28
C ASP A 196 -15.65 13.11 -11.79
N ALA A 197 -15.01 14.07 -11.14
CA ALA A 197 -14.59 13.97 -9.75
C ALA A 197 -14.77 15.32 -9.03
N PRO A 198 -15.28 15.31 -7.78
CA PRO A 198 -15.37 16.53 -7.00
C PRO A 198 -13.99 17.15 -6.76
N THR A 199 -13.96 18.47 -6.58
CA THR A 199 -12.70 19.19 -6.35
C THR A 199 -11.91 18.61 -5.17
N PRO A 200 -10.57 18.45 -5.30
CA PRO A 200 -9.73 18.02 -4.18
C PRO A 200 -9.50 19.16 -3.18
N VAL A 201 -9.84 20.41 -3.53
CA VAL A 201 -9.73 21.58 -2.65
C VAL A 201 -10.77 21.48 -1.53
N ALA A 202 -10.39 21.88 -0.31
CA ALA A 202 -11.34 21.93 0.80
C ALA A 202 -12.39 23.02 0.55
N SER A 203 -13.65 22.69 0.78
CA SER A 203 -14.77 23.63 0.68
C SER A 203 -15.82 23.32 1.77
N VAL A 204 -16.74 24.25 2.01
CA VAL A 204 -17.83 24.05 2.98
C VAL A 204 -18.76 22.94 2.51
N GLU A 205 -19.08 22.92 1.21
CA GLU A 205 -19.93 21.89 0.61
C GLU A 205 -19.30 20.49 0.77
N ARG A 206 -17.97 20.40 0.68
CA ARG A 206 -17.26 19.14 0.94
C ARG A 206 -17.33 18.73 2.41
N ALA A 207 -17.35 19.68 3.34
CA ALA A 207 -17.44 19.39 4.77
C ALA A 207 -18.80 18.79 5.16
N ASP A 208 -19.84 19.04 4.37
CA ASP A 208 -21.19 18.48 4.58
C ASP A 208 -21.38 17.07 4.01
N VAL A 209 -20.42 16.57 3.21
CA VAL A 209 -20.46 15.20 2.68
C VAL A 209 -20.10 14.21 3.77
N ARG A 210 -20.94 13.18 3.96
CA ARG A 210 -20.69 12.10 4.92
C ARG A 210 -19.38 11.37 4.59
N GLU A 211 -18.59 11.02 5.60
CA GLU A 211 -17.31 10.32 5.40
C GLU A 211 -17.48 9.03 4.57
N SER A 212 -18.51 8.23 4.86
CA SER A 212 -18.77 7.00 4.10
C SER A 212 -19.00 7.23 2.61
N GLU A 213 -19.69 8.31 2.23
CA GLU A 213 -19.88 8.70 0.83
C GLU A 213 -18.58 9.24 0.23
N HIS A 214 -17.84 10.03 1.00
CA HIS A 214 -16.55 10.58 0.61
C HIS A 214 -15.54 9.48 0.26
N THR A 215 -15.35 8.52 1.17
CA THR A 215 -14.39 7.42 1.02
C THR A 215 -14.88 6.40 -0.02
N ARG A 216 -16.19 6.17 -0.16
CA ARG A 216 -16.75 5.35 -1.25
C ARG A 216 -16.47 5.96 -2.61
N THR A 217 -16.64 7.28 -2.75
CA THR A 217 -16.32 8.00 -3.99
C THR A 217 -14.85 7.83 -4.34
N ASP A 218 -13.95 8.02 -3.36
CA ASP A 218 -12.52 7.81 -3.56
C ASP A 218 -12.20 6.37 -4.00
N THR A 219 -12.86 5.37 -3.40
CA THR A 219 -12.70 3.96 -3.77
C THR A 219 -13.12 3.69 -5.21
N ARG A 220 -14.25 4.25 -5.65
CA ARG A 220 -14.73 4.13 -7.04
C ARG A 220 -13.82 4.85 -8.02
N LEU A 221 -13.28 6.01 -7.67
CA LEU A 221 -12.29 6.70 -8.52
C LEU A 221 -11.02 5.86 -8.71
N ILE A 222 -10.52 5.18 -7.67
CA ILE A 222 -9.38 4.26 -7.80
C ILE A 222 -9.72 3.11 -8.76
N ALA A 223 -10.94 2.57 -8.69
CA ALA A 223 -11.41 1.55 -9.63
C ALA A 223 -11.40 2.08 -11.08
N GLN A 224 -11.96 3.28 -11.32
CA GLN A 224 -11.98 3.93 -12.63
C GLN A 224 -10.57 4.21 -13.17
N PHE A 225 -9.60 4.55 -12.31
CA PHE A 225 -8.21 4.69 -12.75
C PHE A 225 -7.72 3.39 -13.38
N PHE A 226 -7.95 2.27 -12.70
CA PHE A 226 -7.50 0.97 -13.17
C PHE A 226 -8.28 0.50 -14.41
N PHE A 227 -9.60 0.40 -14.33
CA PHE A 227 -10.45 -0.19 -15.37
C PHE A 227 -10.59 0.70 -16.60
N ASP A 228 -10.78 2.01 -16.41
CA ASP A 228 -11.15 2.92 -17.50
C ASP A 228 -9.93 3.69 -18.03
N ALA A 229 -9.14 4.29 -17.14
CA ALA A 229 -8.04 5.18 -17.54
C ALA A 229 -6.74 4.45 -17.87
N TYR A 230 -6.47 3.30 -17.23
CA TYR A 230 -5.22 2.55 -17.38
C TYR A 230 -5.37 1.27 -18.22
N GLY A 231 -6.53 1.02 -18.81
CA GLY A 231 -6.75 -0.13 -19.72
C GLY A 231 -7.04 -1.46 -19.02
N GLY A 232 -7.25 -1.44 -17.70
CA GLY A 232 -7.78 -2.55 -16.94
C GLY A 232 -6.94 -3.84 -17.01
N PRO A 233 -7.59 -5.01 -16.83
CA PRO A 233 -6.91 -6.29 -16.82
C PRO A 233 -6.17 -6.64 -18.11
N ALA A 234 -6.64 -6.17 -19.26
CA ALA A 234 -6.04 -6.43 -20.56
C ALA A 234 -4.65 -5.76 -20.72
N ALA A 235 -4.35 -4.75 -19.90
CA ALA A 235 -3.07 -4.06 -19.91
C ALA A 235 -2.10 -4.57 -18.83
N LEU A 236 -2.33 -5.74 -18.20
CA LEU A 236 -1.48 -6.30 -17.13
C LEU A 236 -0.29 -7.16 -17.61
N ASP A 237 0.01 -7.16 -18.92
CA ASP A 237 1.11 -7.94 -19.48
C ASP A 237 2.49 -7.51 -18.97
N GLU A 238 3.50 -8.36 -19.21
CA GLU A 238 4.90 -8.08 -18.85
C GLU A 238 5.41 -6.83 -19.58
N GLY A 239 6.04 -5.90 -18.86
CA GLY A 239 6.41 -4.57 -19.38
C GLY A 239 5.29 -3.52 -19.32
N SER A 240 4.12 -3.87 -18.78
CA SER A 240 3.05 -2.91 -18.52
C SER A 240 3.51 -1.76 -17.60
N PRO A 241 3.06 -0.51 -17.85
CA PRO A 241 3.34 0.61 -16.96
C PRO A 241 2.58 0.52 -15.62
N PHE A 242 1.87 -0.57 -15.33
CA PHE A 242 1.30 -0.80 -14.00
C PHE A 242 2.38 -0.94 -12.94
N ALA A 243 2.24 -0.18 -11.86
CA ALA A 243 3.02 -0.37 -10.65
C ALA A 243 2.46 -1.55 -9.84
N ARG A 244 2.78 -2.76 -10.29
CA ARG A 244 2.43 -4.02 -9.64
C ARG A 244 3.49 -4.40 -8.62
N LEU A 245 3.05 -4.65 -7.38
CA LEU A 245 3.89 -5.03 -6.26
C LEU A 245 3.55 -6.47 -5.82
N ASP A 246 4.58 -7.26 -5.53
CA ASP A 246 4.44 -8.55 -4.85
C ASP A 246 4.36 -8.32 -3.34
N PRO A 247 3.22 -8.64 -2.68
CA PRO A 247 3.08 -8.51 -1.23
C PRO A 247 4.13 -9.29 -0.44
N GLY A 248 4.67 -10.38 -0.99
CA GLY A 248 5.72 -11.19 -0.38
C GLY A 248 7.08 -10.50 -0.33
N ASN A 249 7.32 -9.53 -1.22
CA ASN A 249 8.55 -8.73 -1.25
C ASN A 249 8.43 -7.41 -0.46
N LEU A 250 7.31 -7.17 0.23
CA LEU A 250 7.07 -5.92 0.96
C LEU A 250 7.24 -6.08 2.46
N HIS A 251 7.87 -5.10 3.08
CA HIS A 251 7.85 -4.93 4.52
C HIS A 251 7.81 -3.46 4.95
N GLY A 252 7.50 -3.23 6.22
CA GLY A 252 7.38 -1.88 6.75
C GLY A 252 8.74 -1.27 7.05
N ASP A 253 8.98 -0.06 6.55
CA ASP A 253 10.08 0.78 7.01
C ASP A 253 9.85 1.26 8.47
N ARG A 254 10.74 2.09 8.99
CA ARG A 254 10.61 2.69 10.34
C ARG A 254 9.30 3.47 10.57
N PHE A 255 8.63 3.90 9.51
CA PHE A 255 7.32 4.58 9.54
C PHE A 255 6.15 3.63 9.32
N GLY A 256 6.40 2.34 9.07
CA GLY A 256 5.41 1.32 8.75
C GLY A 256 4.92 1.36 7.30
N LEU A 257 5.53 2.20 6.45
CA LEU A 257 5.22 2.25 5.01
C LEU A 257 5.75 0.98 4.34
N GLN A 258 4.90 0.28 3.59
CA GLN A 258 5.30 -0.96 2.93
C GLN A 258 6.15 -0.64 1.70
N ARG A 259 7.40 -1.11 1.70
CA ARG A 259 8.37 -0.95 0.61
C ARG A 259 9.03 -2.29 0.33
N SER A 260 9.66 -2.41 -0.83
CA SER A 260 10.43 -3.59 -1.20
C SER A 260 11.55 -3.85 -0.19
N HIS A 261 11.95 -5.12 -0.06
CA HIS A 261 13.13 -5.48 0.75
C HIS A 261 14.37 -4.70 0.32
N LEU A 262 14.66 -4.71 -0.98
CA LEU A 262 15.77 -3.97 -1.60
C LEU A 262 15.80 -2.50 -1.15
N ARG A 263 14.68 -1.79 -1.22
CA ARG A 263 14.64 -0.36 -0.92
C ARG A 263 14.91 -0.03 0.54
N VAL A 264 14.42 -0.84 1.47
CA VAL A 264 14.69 -0.63 2.90
C VAL A 264 16.13 -1.02 3.22
N ASP A 265 16.58 -2.19 2.76
CA ASP A 265 17.94 -2.67 2.98
C ASP A 265 18.97 -1.68 2.43
N ALA A 266 18.74 -1.14 1.23
CA ALA A 266 19.61 -0.13 0.64
C ALA A 266 19.65 1.19 1.43
N ALA A 267 18.54 1.57 2.07
CA ALA A 267 18.48 2.79 2.88
C ALA A 267 19.17 2.64 4.24
N ASP A 268 19.20 1.43 4.77
CA ASP A 268 19.83 1.08 6.05
C ASP A 268 21.27 0.56 5.89
N ALA A 269 21.74 0.37 4.64
CA ALA A 269 23.06 -0.13 4.33
C ALA A 269 24.20 0.76 4.88
N GLU A 270 25.29 0.11 5.28
CA GLU A 270 26.50 0.79 5.72
C GLU A 270 27.19 1.54 4.57
N ARG A 271 27.64 2.76 4.83
CA ARG A 271 28.38 3.58 3.87
C ARG A 271 29.82 3.10 3.81
N ARG A 272 30.20 2.42 2.73
CA ARG A 272 31.55 1.84 2.54
C ARG A 272 32.61 2.86 2.11
N PHE A 273 32.18 3.90 1.40
CA PHE A 273 33.05 4.92 0.83
C PHE A 273 32.64 6.30 1.34
N ALA A 274 33.62 7.18 1.49
CA ALA A 274 33.40 8.58 1.79
C ALA A 274 32.63 9.25 0.65
N ASN A 275 31.67 10.10 1.00
CA ASN A 275 30.89 10.82 0.00
C ASN A 275 31.73 11.96 -0.60
N PRO A 276 32.01 11.94 -1.92
CA PRO A 276 32.85 12.94 -2.58
C PRO A 276 32.14 14.29 -2.81
N GLY A 277 30.85 14.40 -2.45
CA GLY A 277 30.05 15.60 -2.57
C GLY A 277 29.07 15.57 -3.75
N PRO A 278 28.53 16.75 -4.15
CA PRO A 278 27.59 16.86 -5.26
C PRO A 278 28.15 16.38 -6.58
N TRP A 279 27.35 15.64 -7.34
CA TRP A 279 27.70 15.22 -8.69
C TRP A 279 27.77 16.44 -9.63
N GLN A 280 28.68 16.39 -10.60
CA GLN A 280 28.82 17.43 -11.61
C GLN A 280 28.31 16.91 -12.95
N ARG A 281 27.40 17.66 -13.59
CA ARG A 281 26.80 17.26 -14.86
C ARG A 281 27.88 17.03 -15.93
N GLY A 282 27.80 15.89 -16.63
CA GLY A 282 28.78 15.49 -17.64
C GLY A 282 30.04 14.81 -17.08
N ARG A 283 30.14 14.61 -15.77
CA ARG A 283 31.17 13.77 -15.16
C ARG A 283 30.62 12.36 -14.87
N PRO A 284 31.48 11.33 -14.83
CA PRO A 284 31.07 10.02 -14.32
C PRO A 284 30.66 10.08 -12.84
N LEU A 285 29.95 9.06 -12.36
CA LEU A 285 29.63 8.90 -10.95
C LEU A 285 30.87 8.42 -10.17
N THR A 286 30.88 8.64 -8.87
CA THR A 286 31.96 8.20 -7.98
C THR A 286 31.37 7.37 -6.84
N GLU A 287 32.01 6.26 -6.50
CA GLU A 287 31.57 5.42 -5.38
C GLU A 287 31.43 6.26 -4.10
N GLY A 288 30.44 5.94 -3.28
CA GLY A 288 30.13 6.68 -2.05
C GLY A 288 29.21 7.90 -2.21
N MET A 289 28.93 8.36 -3.45
CA MET A 289 27.92 9.40 -3.67
C MET A 289 26.56 8.98 -3.09
N GLU A 290 25.85 9.94 -2.47
CA GLU A 290 24.53 9.70 -1.89
C GLU A 290 23.43 10.08 -2.89
N ILE A 291 22.56 9.13 -3.21
CA ILE A 291 21.52 9.23 -4.22
C ILE A 291 20.16 9.22 -3.56
N VAL A 292 19.28 10.12 -3.98
CA VAL A 292 17.89 10.15 -3.54
C VAL A 292 16.98 9.98 -4.76
N VAL A 293 16.02 9.06 -4.66
CA VAL A 293 15.03 8.84 -5.72
C VAL A 293 13.75 9.63 -5.42
N SER A 294 13.38 10.50 -6.35
CA SER A 294 12.10 11.23 -6.34
C SER A 294 10.99 10.31 -6.87
N PRO A 295 9.74 10.47 -6.40
CA PRO A 295 8.65 9.70 -6.96
C PRO A 295 8.29 10.06 -8.42
N GLU A 296 8.74 11.21 -8.93
CA GLU A 296 8.51 11.68 -10.30
C GLU A 296 9.49 11.00 -11.29
N ILE A 297 9.44 9.67 -11.36
CA ILE A 297 10.19 8.84 -12.31
C ILE A 297 9.25 7.85 -13.01
N ALA A 298 9.64 7.40 -14.20
CA ALA A 298 8.90 6.42 -15.00
C ALA A 298 9.41 4.99 -14.74
N ALA A 299 10.71 4.83 -14.50
CA ALA A 299 11.30 3.55 -14.11
C ALA A 299 10.77 3.05 -12.76
N ASP A 300 10.87 1.75 -12.51
CA ASP A 300 10.66 1.23 -11.16
C ASP A 300 11.72 1.83 -10.21
N PRO A 301 11.35 2.45 -9.08
CA PRO A 301 12.32 2.89 -8.10
C PRO A 301 13.33 1.81 -7.70
N ASP A 302 12.93 0.54 -7.68
CA ASP A 302 13.81 -0.58 -7.33
C ASP A 302 14.91 -0.81 -8.38
N GLU A 303 14.65 -0.54 -9.65
CA GLU A 303 15.69 -0.60 -10.71
C GLU A 303 16.77 0.46 -10.47
N ILE A 304 16.35 1.69 -10.14
CA ILE A 304 17.25 2.81 -9.83
C ILE A 304 18.08 2.51 -8.58
N ILE A 305 17.44 1.96 -7.54
CA ILE A 305 18.11 1.62 -6.27
C ILE A 305 19.08 0.46 -6.47
N ALA A 306 18.67 -0.60 -7.19
CA ALA A 306 19.55 -1.74 -7.49
C ALA A 306 20.79 -1.28 -8.26
N ALA A 307 20.62 -0.43 -9.28
CA ALA A 307 21.73 0.10 -10.06
C ALA A 307 22.68 0.96 -9.19
N ALA A 308 22.13 1.81 -8.32
CA ALA A 308 22.91 2.61 -7.38
C ALA A 308 23.75 1.75 -6.43
N VAL A 309 23.12 0.74 -5.81
CA VAL A 309 23.80 -0.19 -4.88
C VAL A 309 24.87 -1.00 -5.61
N GLY A 310 24.58 -1.50 -6.82
CA GLY A 310 25.53 -2.24 -7.65
C GLY A 310 26.78 -1.42 -8.01
N ALA A 311 26.64 -0.10 -8.15
CA ALA A 311 27.72 0.85 -8.40
C ALA A 311 28.38 1.41 -7.13
N ASN A 312 28.17 0.79 -5.96
CA ASN A 312 28.69 1.25 -4.67
C ASN A 312 28.30 2.70 -4.31
N LEU A 313 27.15 3.16 -4.80
CA LEU A 313 26.53 4.42 -4.39
C LEU A 313 25.63 4.18 -3.18
N ASN A 314 25.41 5.21 -2.38
CA ASN A 314 24.58 5.12 -1.17
C ASN A 314 23.17 5.60 -1.47
N TYR A 315 22.16 4.76 -1.27
CA TYR A 315 20.77 5.19 -1.36
C TYR A 315 20.29 5.86 -0.06
N SER A 316 19.51 6.93 -0.18
CA SER A 316 18.80 7.55 0.95
C SER A 316 17.36 7.86 0.61
N GLU A 317 16.46 7.56 1.54
CA GLU A 317 15.05 7.99 1.46
C GLU A 317 14.90 9.50 1.66
N LYS A 318 15.81 10.10 2.44
CA LYS A 318 15.76 11.49 2.83
C LYS A 318 16.78 12.32 2.07
N LEU A 319 16.34 13.49 1.65
CA LEU A 319 17.21 14.50 1.08
C LEU A 319 17.95 15.24 2.20
N THR A 320 19.27 15.09 2.25
CA THR A 320 20.16 15.70 3.25
C THR A 320 21.09 16.74 2.61
N ARG A 321 22.05 17.28 3.37
CA ARG A 321 23.14 18.10 2.79
C ARG A 321 24.24 17.25 2.16
N ALA A 322 24.29 15.95 2.48
CA ALA A 322 25.24 15.01 1.89
C ALA A 322 24.75 14.47 0.54
N THR A 323 23.47 14.66 0.19
CA THR A 323 22.92 14.16 -1.07
C THR A 323 23.69 14.70 -2.27
N SER A 324 24.28 13.79 -3.04
CA SER A 324 25.11 14.07 -4.20
C SER A 324 24.28 14.38 -5.44
N LEU A 325 23.17 13.66 -5.63
CA LEU A 325 22.22 13.88 -6.73
C LEU A 325 20.83 13.32 -6.42
N VAL A 326 19.83 13.80 -7.15
CA VAL A 326 18.45 13.31 -7.07
C VAL A 326 18.00 12.81 -8.44
N VAL A 327 17.48 11.58 -8.49
CA VAL A 327 16.88 11.01 -9.70
C VAL A 327 15.43 11.45 -9.79
N CYS A 328 15.08 12.19 -10.84
CA CYS A 328 13.80 12.84 -11.07
C CYS A 328 13.65 13.22 -12.55
N ASN A 329 12.53 12.84 -13.17
CA ASN A 329 12.23 13.18 -14.56
C ASN A 329 11.61 14.58 -14.71
N GLN A 330 11.02 15.11 -13.64
CA GLN A 330 10.40 16.44 -13.66
C GLN A 330 11.46 17.54 -13.49
N THR A 331 11.44 18.52 -14.40
CA THR A 331 12.40 19.64 -14.46
C THR A 331 11.76 21.02 -14.29
N VAL A 332 10.43 21.11 -14.39
CA VAL A 332 9.64 22.35 -14.24
C VAL A 332 8.59 22.18 -13.15
N GLU A 333 8.20 23.30 -12.50
CA GLU A 333 7.19 23.33 -11.43
C GLU A 333 7.41 22.24 -10.36
N LEU A 334 8.66 22.19 -9.86
CA LEU A 334 9.10 21.13 -8.98
C LEU A 334 8.28 21.13 -7.68
N SER A 335 7.96 19.93 -7.20
CA SER A 335 7.38 19.71 -5.88
C SER A 335 8.21 18.72 -5.06
N GLY A 336 7.89 18.56 -3.77
CA GLY A 336 8.49 17.53 -2.92
C GLY A 336 10.02 17.50 -2.91
N LYS A 337 10.60 16.31 -3.14
CA LYS A 337 12.05 16.09 -3.08
C LYS A 337 12.79 16.89 -4.15
N ALA A 338 12.28 16.93 -5.39
CA ALA A 338 12.90 17.68 -6.49
C ALA A 338 12.96 19.19 -6.20
N MET A 339 11.88 19.77 -5.67
CA MET A 339 11.86 21.18 -5.26
C MET A 339 12.91 21.48 -4.18
N HIS A 340 13.00 20.60 -3.17
CA HIS A 340 13.99 20.76 -2.10
C HIS A 340 15.43 20.57 -2.57
N ALA A 341 15.66 19.71 -3.56
CA ALA A 341 16.96 19.52 -4.21
C ALA A 341 17.39 20.81 -4.91
N ALA A 342 16.53 21.36 -5.77
CA ALA A 342 16.80 22.58 -6.51
C ALA A 342 17.10 23.77 -5.59
N ARG A 343 16.32 23.94 -4.50
CA ARG A 343 16.59 24.99 -3.50
C ARG A 343 17.95 24.87 -2.80
N LYS A 344 18.52 23.67 -2.74
CA LYS A 344 19.82 23.38 -2.12
C LYS A 344 20.95 23.27 -3.15
N GLY A 345 20.68 23.51 -4.43
CA GLY A 345 21.67 23.34 -5.51
C GLY A 345 22.09 21.89 -5.76
N ILE A 346 21.29 20.91 -5.33
CA ILE A 346 21.57 19.49 -5.58
C ILE A 346 21.12 19.16 -7.02
N PRO A 347 21.98 18.54 -7.84
CA PRO A 347 21.68 18.27 -9.24
C PRO A 347 20.54 17.26 -9.41
N LEU A 348 19.73 17.46 -10.44
CA LEU A 348 18.69 16.54 -10.90
C LEU A 348 19.15 15.81 -12.17
N ILE A 349 18.81 14.52 -12.27
CA ILE A 349 19.02 13.67 -13.44
C ILE A 349 17.78 12.81 -13.68
N SER A 350 17.41 12.56 -14.94
CA SER A 350 16.32 11.62 -15.24
C SER A 350 16.72 10.18 -14.88
N ASP A 351 15.73 9.32 -14.70
CA ASP A 351 15.93 7.89 -14.48
C ASP A 351 16.73 7.22 -15.60
N SER A 352 16.36 7.46 -16.86
CA SER A 352 17.04 6.99 -18.06
C SER A 352 18.52 7.42 -18.08
N ALA A 353 18.80 8.70 -17.91
CA ALA A 353 20.17 9.20 -17.92
C ALA A 353 20.98 8.68 -16.71
N PHE A 354 20.34 8.50 -15.55
CA PHE A 354 20.99 7.87 -14.40
C PHE A 354 21.39 6.42 -14.71
N LEU A 355 20.48 5.63 -15.28
CA LEU A 355 20.72 4.24 -15.68
C LEU A 355 21.81 4.12 -16.75
N GLU A 356 21.87 5.06 -17.71
CA GLU A 356 22.94 5.12 -18.70
C GLU A 356 24.30 5.42 -18.07
N ILE A 357 24.38 6.41 -17.18
CA ILE A 357 25.65 6.79 -16.54
C ILE A 357 26.14 5.70 -15.58
N VAL A 358 25.24 5.09 -14.80
CA VAL A 358 25.62 4.06 -13.82
C VAL A 358 26.05 2.75 -14.47
N ALA A 359 25.62 2.49 -15.71
CA ALA A 359 26.10 1.36 -16.52
C ALA A 359 27.49 1.60 -17.14
N GLY A 360 27.99 2.83 -17.14
CA GLY A 360 29.32 3.20 -17.61
C GLY A 360 30.40 3.10 -16.54
N ASP A 361 31.51 3.81 -16.76
CA ASP A 361 32.63 3.83 -15.82
C ASP A 361 32.28 4.57 -14.52
N ILE A 362 32.43 3.88 -13.38
CA ILE A 362 32.32 4.47 -12.05
C ILE A 362 33.71 4.78 -11.53
N VAL A 363 33.94 6.02 -11.09
CA VAL A 363 35.20 6.43 -10.47
C VAL A 363 35.32 5.77 -9.09
N PRO A 364 36.42 5.05 -8.78
CA PRO A 364 36.63 4.45 -7.48
C PRO A 364 36.59 5.48 -6.34
N GLY A 365 35.91 5.14 -5.26
CA GLY A 365 35.77 6.00 -4.09
C GLY A 365 36.90 5.79 -3.06
N THR A 366 37.07 6.78 -2.19
CA THR A 366 37.94 6.63 -1.01
C THR A 366 37.18 5.88 0.07
N ARG A 367 37.80 4.88 0.71
CA ARG A 367 37.15 4.17 1.84
C ARG A 367 36.81 5.15 2.98
N GLY A 368 35.60 5.02 3.48
CA GLY A 368 35.03 5.87 4.53
C GLY A 368 35.48 5.50 5.94
#